data_AF-A0A0G0XDS9-F1
#
_entry.id   AF-A0A0G0XDS9-F1
#
_cell.length_a   1.000
_cell.length_b   1.000
_cell.length_c   1.000
_cell.angle_alpha   90.00
_cell.angle_beta   90.00
_cell.angle_gamma   90.00
#
_symmetry.space_group_name_H-M   'P 1'
#
loop_
_entity.id
_entity.type
_entity.pdbx_description
1 polymer ?
#
loop_
_entity_poly.entity_id
_entity_poly.type
_entity_poly.pdbx_seq_one_letter_code
_entity_poly.pdbx_strand_id
1 'polypeptide(L)'
;MRSSPYSSGNLTKKIHQNVTEYIQRYKSKEKFVPGKSLVRYAGAVYDETDINAIIDALLEGWFGLGVQGELLEKELAEYVGSKHAYLTNSGSSADLLAIASLMSYQFPNHLQPGDEIVR
;
A
#
# COMPACT_ATOMS: atom_id res chain seq x y z
N MET A 1 12.87 3.35 21.86
CA MET A 1 12.62 1.98 21.38
C MET A 1 11.55 1.35 22.26
N ARG A 2 10.29 1.30 21.81
CA ARG A 2 9.29 0.48 22.49
C ARG A 2 9.61 -0.98 22.13
N SER A 3 10.03 -1.75 23.11
CA SER A 3 10.13 -3.20 23.02
C SER A 3 8.76 -3.74 22.61
N SER A 4 8.68 -4.36 21.43
CA SER A 4 7.46 -4.97 20.93
C SER A 4 7.09 -6.16 21.82
N PRO A 5 5.86 -6.26 22.37
CA PRO A 5 5.50 -7.25 23.39
C PRO A 5 5.30 -8.69 22.88
N TYR A 6 5.71 -9.05 21.66
CA TYR A 6 5.39 -10.35 21.07
C TYR A 6 6.37 -11.46 21.50
N SER A 7 6.21 -11.87 22.76
CA SER A 7 6.76 -13.10 23.36
C SER A 7 6.06 -14.40 22.86
N SER A 8 5.33 -14.32 21.75
CA SER A 8 4.46 -15.39 21.23
C SER A 8 4.78 -15.79 19.80
N GLY A 9 6.05 -15.73 19.38
CA GLY A 9 6.49 -16.03 18.01
C GLY A 9 6.01 -17.38 17.45
N ASN A 10 5.70 -18.36 18.31
CA ASN A 10 5.09 -19.62 17.90
C ASN A 10 3.64 -19.46 17.41
N LEU A 11 2.82 -18.64 18.10
CA LEU A 11 1.42 -18.40 17.74
C LEU A 11 1.29 -17.60 16.44
N THR A 12 2.09 -16.54 16.26
CA THR A 12 2.11 -15.76 15.01
C THR A 12 2.48 -16.63 13.82
N LYS A 13 3.51 -17.48 13.97
CA LYS A 13 3.90 -18.43 12.91
C LYS A 13 2.77 -19.39 12.55
N LYS A 14 2.00 -19.86 13.54
CA LYS A 14 0.84 -20.72 13.30
C LYS A 14 -0.29 -20.00 12.58
N ILE A 15 -0.52 -18.72 12.89
CA ILE A 15 -1.48 -17.87 12.17
C ILE A 15 -1.05 -17.74 10.71
N HIS A 16 0.21 -17.41 10.44
CA HIS A 16 0.73 -17.32 9.07
C HIS A 16 0.58 -18.62 8.29
N GLN A 17 0.90 -19.76 8.90
CA GLN A 17 0.72 -21.08 8.27
C GLN A 17 -0.74 -21.33 7.86
N ASN A 18 -1.68 -21.03 8.76
CA ASN A 18 -3.10 -21.21 8.48
C ASN A 18 -3.59 -20.27 7.36
N VAL A 19 -3.08 -19.04 7.32
CA VAL A 19 -3.41 -18.05 6.27
C VAL A 19 -2.86 -18.50 4.93
N THR A 20 -1.61 -18.93 4.87
CA THR A 20 -1.00 -19.47 3.66
C THR A 20 -1.79 -20.67 3.13
N GLU A 21 -2.15 -21.62 4.00
CA GLU A 21 -2.98 -22.77 3.63
C GLU A 21 -4.35 -22.32 3.08
N TYR A 22 -4.99 -21.35 3.72
CA TYR A 22 -6.27 -20.80 3.29
C TYR A 22 -6.18 -20.14 1.90
N ILE A 23 -5.19 -19.27 1.69
CA ILE A 23 -5.00 -18.55 0.44
C ILE A 23 -4.67 -19.51 -0.70
N GLN A 24 -3.82 -20.51 -0.48
CA GLN A 24 -3.48 -21.51 -1.50
C GLN A 24 -4.70 -22.35 -1.92
N ARG A 25 -5.58 -22.69 -0.98
CA ARG A 25 -6.84 -23.40 -1.29
C ARG A 25 -7.85 -22.50 -2.01
N TYR A 26 -8.07 -21.29 -1.50
CA TYR A 26 -9.07 -20.37 -2.03
C TYR A 26 -8.68 -19.79 -3.40
N LYS A 27 -7.41 -19.43 -3.58
CA LYS A 27 -6.86 -18.92 -4.86
C LYS A 27 -6.45 -20.02 -5.82
N SER A 28 -6.75 -21.30 -5.55
CA SER A 28 -6.55 -22.36 -6.53
C SER A 28 -7.29 -21.98 -7.82
N LYS A 29 -6.53 -21.54 -8.82
CA LYS A 29 -7.07 -20.89 -10.01
C LYS A 29 -7.84 -21.92 -10.81
N GLU A 30 -9.12 -21.66 -11.07
CA GLU A 30 -9.79 -22.36 -12.16
C GLU A 30 -8.95 -22.18 -13.43
N LYS A 31 -8.69 -23.28 -14.14
CA LYS A 31 -7.94 -23.22 -15.40
C LYS A 31 -8.71 -22.35 -16.38
N PHE A 32 -8.01 -21.43 -17.04
CA PHE A 32 -8.60 -20.62 -18.10
C PHE A 32 -9.15 -21.51 -19.21
N VAL A 33 -10.41 -21.27 -19.60
CA VAL A 33 -11.09 -21.95 -20.71
C VAL A 33 -11.44 -20.90 -21.78
N PRO A 34 -10.86 -20.98 -22.99
CA PRO A 34 -11.17 -20.08 -24.09
C PRO A 34 -12.67 -20.00 -24.36
N GLY A 35 -13.20 -18.78 -24.50
CA GLY A 35 -14.62 -18.54 -24.77
C GLY A 35 -15.58 -18.77 -23.59
N LYS A 36 -15.07 -19.15 -22.40
CA LYS A 36 -15.89 -19.34 -21.18
C LYS A 36 -15.38 -18.55 -19.98
N SER A 37 -14.08 -18.59 -19.70
CA SER A 37 -13.52 -17.90 -18.54
C SER A 37 -13.59 -16.38 -18.73
N LEU A 38 -14.03 -15.68 -17.69
CA LEU A 38 -14.06 -14.22 -17.67
C LEU A 38 -12.63 -13.65 -17.69
N VAL A 39 -12.34 -12.79 -18.65
CA VAL A 39 -11.08 -12.03 -18.70
C VAL A 39 -11.32 -10.67 -18.04
N ARG A 40 -10.82 -10.50 -16.81
CA ARG A 40 -10.88 -9.22 -16.10
C ARG A 40 -9.77 -8.29 -16.61
N TYR A 41 -10.11 -7.04 -16.89
CA TYR A 41 -9.14 -6.01 -17.29
C TYR A 41 -8.40 -5.39 -16.08
N ALA A 42 -8.93 -5.59 -14.87
CA ALA A 42 -8.38 -5.08 -13.63
C ALA A 42 -8.77 -5.97 -12.43
N GLY A 43 -8.02 -5.85 -11.34
CA GLY A 43 -8.28 -6.53 -10.07
C GLY A 43 -7.02 -6.62 -9.21
N ALA A 44 -7.20 -6.72 -7.91
CA ALA A 44 -6.08 -6.90 -6.99
C ALA A 44 -5.43 -8.28 -7.20
N VAL A 45 -4.13 -8.28 -7.45
CA VAL A 45 -3.28 -9.47 -7.42
C VAL A 45 -2.47 -9.40 -6.14
N TYR A 46 -2.60 -10.43 -5.32
CA TYR A 46 -1.95 -10.54 -4.02
C TYR A 46 -1.73 -12.02 -3.70
N ASP A 47 -0.94 -12.33 -2.69
CA ASP A 47 -0.72 -13.69 -2.22
C ASP A 47 -0.73 -13.75 -0.68
N GLU A 48 -0.29 -14.87 -0.11
CA GLU A 48 -0.19 -15.05 1.33
C GLU A 48 0.74 -14.04 2.02
N THR A 49 1.74 -13.51 1.31
CA THR A 49 2.71 -12.55 1.83
C THR A 49 2.01 -11.23 2.15
N ASP A 50 1.19 -10.74 1.21
CA ASP A 50 0.42 -9.51 1.39
C ASP A 50 -0.56 -9.64 2.56
N ILE A 51 -1.25 -10.77 2.67
CA ILE A 51 -2.24 -11.00 3.73
C ILE A 51 -1.56 -11.16 5.08
N ASN A 52 -0.41 -11.84 5.15
CA ASN A 52 0.35 -11.96 6.40
C ASN A 52 0.89 -10.60 6.85
N ALA A 53 1.33 -9.73 5.95
CA ALA A 53 1.74 -8.37 6.31
C ALA A 53 0.59 -7.54 6.92
N ILE A 54 -0.63 -7.68 6.38
CA ILE A 54 -1.82 -7.07 6.98
C ILE A 54 -2.08 -7.63 8.38
N ILE A 55 -2.01 -8.95 8.54
CA ILE A 55 -2.22 -9.61 9.83
C ILE A 55 -1.18 -9.17 10.85
N ASP A 56 0.08 -9.01 10.46
CA ASP A 56 1.12 -8.52 11.35
C ASP A 56 0.79 -7.10 11.83
N ALA A 57 0.38 -6.20 10.93
CA ALA A 57 -0.07 -4.85 11.31
C ALA A 57 -1.29 -4.88 12.27
N LEU A 58 -2.24 -5.80 12.04
CA LEU A 58 -3.40 -5.99 12.92
C LEU A 58 -2.98 -6.49 14.31
N LEU A 59 -2.08 -7.47 14.36
CA LEU A 59 -1.57 -8.05 15.60
C LEU A 59 -0.75 -7.04 16.40
N GLU A 60 0.02 -6.18 15.73
CA GLU A 60 0.75 -5.04 16.29
C GLU A 60 -0.16 -3.99 16.94
N GLY A 61 -1.44 -3.95 16.55
CA GLY A 61 -2.43 -3.01 17.09
C GLY A 61 -2.18 -1.55 16.70
N TRP A 62 -1.30 -1.30 15.72
CA TRP A 62 -1.02 0.02 15.18
C TRP A 62 -1.67 0.16 13.80
N PHE A 63 -2.74 0.95 13.71
CA PHE A 63 -3.55 1.10 12.50
C PHE A 63 -3.26 2.38 11.72
N GLY A 64 -2.38 3.23 12.24
CA GLY A 64 -1.93 4.45 11.54
C GLY A 64 -0.75 4.16 10.61
N LEU A 65 -0.27 5.20 9.94
CA LEU A 65 1.03 5.14 9.27
C LEU A 65 2.10 4.83 10.32
N GLY A 66 2.94 3.83 10.06
CA GLY A 66 3.96 3.34 10.99
C GLY A 66 5.15 2.80 10.22
N VAL A 67 5.94 1.93 10.86
CA VAL A 67 7.21 1.41 10.30
C VAL A 67 7.04 0.85 8.89
N GLN A 68 5.99 0.06 8.64
CA GLN A 68 5.74 -0.50 7.31
C GLN A 68 5.41 0.58 6.26
N GLY A 69 4.72 1.65 6.67
CA GLY A 69 4.44 2.80 5.81
C GLY A 69 5.69 3.59 5.47
N GLU A 70 6.55 3.86 6.45
CA GLU A 70 7.83 4.54 6.26
C GLU A 70 8.78 3.74 5.35
N LEU A 71 8.80 2.41 5.51
CA LEU A 71 9.55 1.52 4.63
C LEU A 71 9.01 1.57 3.20
N LEU A 72 7.69 1.51 3.03
CA LEU A 72 7.06 1.61 1.70
C LEU A 72 7.32 2.96 1.04
N GLU A 73 7.28 4.08 1.77
CA GLU A 73 7.63 5.39 1.24
C GLU A 73 9.07 5.44 0.73
N LYS A 74 10.01 4.87 1.49
CA LYS A 74 11.42 4.82 1.10
C LYS A 74 11.63 3.94 -0.14
N GLU A 75 11.12 2.71 -0.12
CA GLU A 75 11.27 1.76 -1.23
C GLU A 75 10.57 2.27 -2.50
N LEU A 76 9.41 2.92 -2.35
CA LEU A 76 8.70 3.54 -3.46
C LEU A 76 9.51 4.68 -4.09
N ALA A 77 10.11 5.56 -3.27
CA ALA A 77 10.95 6.65 -3.75
C ALA A 77 12.16 6.11 -4.56
N GLU A 78 12.81 5.08 -4.04
CA GLU A 78 13.92 4.39 -4.72
C GLU A 78 13.47 3.75 -6.03
N TYR A 79 12.32 3.06 -6.02
CA TYR A 79 11.75 2.38 -7.18
C TYR A 79 11.40 3.34 -8.33
N VAL A 80 10.78 4.48 -8.02
CA VAL A 80 10.37 5.48 -9.05
C VAL A 80 11.50 6.46 -9.39
N GLY A 81 12.61 6.46 -8.65
CA GLY A 81 13.73 7.36 -8.85
C GLY A 81 13.49 8.79 -8.34
N SER A 82 12.61 8.98 -7.36
CA SER A 82 12.40 10.27 -6.70
C SER A 82 13.23 10.41 -5.42
N LYS A 83 13.42 11.64 -4.93
CA LYS A 83 14.09 11.88 -3.63
C LYS A 83 13.22 11.49 -2.44
N HIS A 84 11.91 11.63 -2.59
CA HIS A 84 10.91 11.41 -1.55
C HIS A 84 9.64 10.80 -2.18
N ALA A 85 8.94 9.98 -1.41
CA ALA A 85 7.57 9.57 -1.69
C ALA A 85 6.75 9.74 -0.41
N TYR A 86 5.47 10.06 -0.55
CA TYR A 86 4.55 10.23 0.56
C TYR A 86 3.28 9.45 0.28
N LEU A 87 2.85 8.62 1.21
CA LEU A 87 1.62 7.86 1.09
C LEU A 87 0.41 8.73 1.44
N THR A 88 -0.67 8.51 0.72
CA THR A 88 -1.95 9.16 0.95
C THR A 88 -3.08 8.16 0.75
N ASN A 89 -4.30 8.53 1.13
CA ASN A 89 -5.44 7.60 1.14
C ASN A 89 -5.96 7.21 -0.26
N SER A 90 -5.55 7.90 -1.33
CA SER A 90 -5.95 7.61 -2.71
C SER A 90 -5.11 8.38 -3.73
N GLY A 91 -5.14 7.95 -5.00
CA GLY A 91 -4.49 8.69 -6.09
C GLY A 91 -5.05 10.11 -6.28
N SER A 92 -6.36 10.30 -6.14
CA SER A 92 -6.97 11.64 -6.25
C SER A 92 -6.53 12.59 -5.15
N SER A 93 -6.30 12.09 -3.93
CA SER A 93 -5.69 12.87 -2.86
C SER A 93 -4.23 13.20 -3.15
N ALA A 94 -3.50 12.33 -3.86
CA ALA A 94 -2.13 12.61 -4.29
C ALA A 94 -2.11 13.77 -5.29
N ASP A 95 -2.99 13.75 -6.29
CA ASP A 95 -3.13 14.84 -7.27
C ASP A 95 -3.52 16.16 -6.58
N LEU A 96 -4.47 16.11 -5.64
CA LEU A 96 -4.88 17.27 -4.87
C LEU A 96 -3.70 17.85 -4.07
N LEU A 97 -2.95 17.02 -3.36
CA LEU A 97 -1.81 17.46 -2.57
C LEU A 97 -0.68 18.00 -3.45
N ALA A 98 -0.46 17.41 -4.63
CA ALA A 98 0.52 17.89 -5.59
C ALA A 98 0.20 19.34 -6.02
N ILE A 99 -1.04 19.62 -6.43
CA ILE A 99 -1.45 20.98 -6.80
C ILE A 99 -1.47 21.92 -5.59
N ALA A 100 -2.02 21.48 -4.46
CA ALA A 100 -2.09 22.31 -3.25
C ALA A 100 -0.69 22.72 -2.76
N SER A 101 0.32 21.86 -2.93
CA SER A 101 1.70 22.19 -2.56
C SER A 101 2.28 23.34 -3.40
N LEU A 102 1.88 23.45 -4.66
CA LEU A 102 2.29 24.53 -5.57
C LEU A 102 1.61 25.87 -5.24
N MET A 103 0.55 25.88 -4.44
CA MET A 103 -0.13 27.08 -3.94
C MET A 103 0.46 27.58 -2.61
N SER A 104 1.45 26.88 -2.04
CA SER A 104 2.05 27.25 -0.76
C SER A 104 2.81 28.57 -0.84
N TYR A 105 2.57 29.49 0.10
CA TYR A 105 3.35 30.74 0.23
C TYR A 105 4.85 30.51 0.47
N GLN A 106 5.27 29.29 0.83
CA GLN A 106 6.67 28.92 0.97
C GLN A 106 7.35 28.66 -0.40
N PHE A 107 6.57 28.49 -1.47
CA PHE A 107 7.07 28.29 -2.81
C PHE A 107 7.14 29.63 -3.57
N PRO A 108 8.31 30.02 -4.12
CA PRO A 108 8.41 31.20 -4.96
C PRO A 108 7.52 31.06 -6.19
N ASN A 109 6.81 32.12 -6.58
CA ASN A 109 5.86 32.11 -7.71
C ASN A 109 4.79 31.01 -7.57
N HIS A 110 4.27 30.81 -6.35
CA HIS A 110 3.19 29.87 -6.09
C HIS A 110 1.91 30.22 -6.86
N LEU A 111 1.20 29.16 -7.26
CA LEU A 111 -0.06 29.26 -7.99
C LEU A 111 -1.10 30.05 -7.20
N GLN A 112 -1.78 30.97 -7.89
CA GLN A 112 -2.89 31.77 -7.39
C GLN A 112 -4.23 31.31 -7.97
N PRO A 113 -5.35 31.59 -7.28
CA PRO A 113 -6.66 31.53 -7.91
C PRO A 113 -6.70 32.37 -9.19
N GLY A 114 -7.02 31.74 -10.32
CA GLY A 114 -7.05 32.39 -11.64
C GLY A 114 -5.87 32.03 -12.54
N ASP A 115 -4.81 31.42 -12.02
CA ASP A 115 -3.72 30.90 -12.83
C ASP A 115 -4.17 29.71 -13.69
N GLU A 116 -3.63 29.61 -14.90
CA GLU A 116 -3.97 28.55 -15.85
C GLU A 116 -3.00 27.37 -15.76
N ILE A 117 -3.54 26.15 -15.77
CA ILE A 117 -2.79 24.89 -15.81
C ILE A 117 -3.12 24.19 -17.13
N VAL A 118 -2.10 23.97 -17.95
CA VAL A 118 -2.25 23.22 -19.20
C VAL A 118 -2.25 21.72 -18.91
N ARG A 119 -3.18 21.00 -19.53
CA ARG A 119 -3.29 19.54 -19.48
C ARG A 119 -2.79 18.91 -20.76
#